data_AF-A0A352L3Z8-F1
#
_entry.id   AF-A0A352L3Z8-F1
#
_cell.length_a   1.000
_cell.length_b   1.000
_cell.length_c   1.000
_cell.angle_alpha   90.00
_cell.angle_beta   90.00
_cell.angle_gamma   90.00
#
_symmetry.space_group_name_H-M   'P 1'
#
loop_
_entity.id
_entity.type
_entity.pdbx_description
1 polymer ?
#
loop_
_entity_poly.entity_id
_entity_poly.type
_entity_poly.pdbx_seq_one_letter_code
_entity_poly.pdbx_strand_id
1 'polypeptide(L)'
;MTFVASCVSSIVSAAAWVHAYGLPFEQPITPETAPVQCSSDPDAFFDRVRQQAEADLRIMNENRNSLRSSSADVENKQSEVQEKLDYATKAAADFRKAWQDDRFPVMIHGRAYTRPDVEAQTSSLLAQIDGYTEALAKYARTITDIREHVEDLTSQIVDTETDLGLLESRCSVYKATQSESAATDLMAVVDSLFAENASVISASPIRSVDEMMRDTTSVAPVSRSRAVSFLAGE
;
A
#
# COMPACT_ATOMS: atom_id res chain seq x y z
N MET A 1 30.77 -9.47 40.96
CA MET A 1 30.66 -8.25 40.13
C MET A 1 31.43 -8.49 38.83
N THR A 2 31.01 -7.82 37.74
CA THR A 2 31.45 -7.90 36.32
C THR A 2 31.08 -9.19 35.56
N PHE A 3 29.94 -9.24 34.84
CA PHE A 3 29.63 -8.75 33.47
C PHE A 3 30.55 -9.35 32.39
N VAL A 4 30.09 -10.40 31.68
CA VAL A 4 29.51 -10.40 30.31
C VAL A 4 30.47 -9.90 29.23
N ALA A 5 30.94 -10.82 28.39
CA ALA A 5 31.37 -10.55 27.03
C ALA A 5 30.92 -11.72 26.14
N SER A 6 29.73 -11.56 25.57
CA SER A 6 29.22 -12.38 24.48
C SER A 6 29.89 -11.88 23.20
N CYS A 7 30.69 -12.74 22.57
CA CYS A 7 31.17 -12.53 21.22
C CYS A 7 30.68 -13.67 20.34
N VAL A 8 30.45 -13.31 19.08
CA VAL A 8 30.30 -14.16 17.90
C VAL A 8 28.90 -14.70 17.67
N SER A 9 28.10 -13.89 16.97
CA SER A 9 27.34 -14.37 15.82
C SER A 9 27.41 -13.31 14.72
N SER A 10 28.46 -13.43 13.92
CA SER A 10 28.54 -12.87 12.59
C SER A 10 27.49 -13.57 11.72
N ILE A 11 26.41 -12.87 11.35
CA ILE A 11 25.67 -13.20 10.15
C ILE A 11 25.64 -11.94 9.29
N VAL A 12 26.52 -12.00 8.30
CA VAL A 12 26.56 -11.18 7.10
C VAL A 12 25.19 -11.27 6.44
N SER A 13 24.38 -10.22 6.56
CA SER A 13 23.40 -9.90 5.53
C SER A 13 24.07 -8.87 4.63
N ALA A 14 24.83 -9.38 3.66
CA ALA A 14 25.06 -8.67 2.42
C ALA A 14 23.68 -8.45 1.79
N ALA A 15 23.04 -7.34 2.13
CA ALA A 15 21.85 -6.88 1.43
C ALA A 15 22.29 -6.64 -0.01
N ALA A 16 21.91 -7.57 -0.88
CA ALA A 16 22.06 -7.42 -2.30
C ALA A 16 21.20 -6.23 -2.72
N TRP A 17 21.82 -5.06 -2.85
CA TRP A 17 21.27 -3.89 -3.51
C TRP A 17 21.21 -4.19 -5.01
N VAL A 18 20.25 -5.03 -5.41
CA VAL A 18 19.88 -5.19 -6.81
C VAL A 18 19.08 -3.95 -7.19
N HIS A 19 19.79 -2.92 -7.66
CA HIS A 19 19.20 -1.76 -8.29
C HIS A 19 18.43 -2.20 -9.54
N ALA A 20 17.10 -2.17 -9.47
CA ALA A 20 16.28 -2.04 -10.66
C ALA A 20 16.59 -0.66 -11.26
N TYR A 21 17.21 -0.65 -12.44
CA TYR A 21 17.45 0.53 -13.31
C TYR A 21 18.63 1.46 -12.96
N GLY A 22 19.85 0.98 -13.23
CA GLY A 22 20.62 1.55 -14.35
C GLY A 22 21.29 2.92 -14.22
N LEU A 23 21.74 3.35 -13.04
CA LEU A 23 22.84 4.32 -12.95
C LEU A 23 23.95 3.74 -12.05
N PRO A 24 25.18 3.55 -12.56
CA PRO A 24 26.26 3.04 -11.75
C PRO A 24 26.79 4.16 -10.85
N PHE A 25 26.35 4.20 -9.59
CA PHE A 25 27.17 4.80 -8.55
C PHE A 25 28.34 3.83 -8.32
N GLU A 26 29.57 4.25 -8.62
CA GLU A 26 30.77 3.39 -8.47
C GLU A 26 30.98 2.88 -7.04
N GLN A 27 30.30 3.47 -6.04
CA GLN A 27 30.03 2.91 -4.72
C GLN A 27 28.96 3.78 -4.01
N PRO A 28 27.88 3.20 -3.46
CA PRO A 28 26.95 3.95 -2.60
C PRO A 28 27.68 4.50 -1.38
N ILE A 29 27.31 5.70 -0.92
CA ILE A 29 27.83 6.23 0.34
C ILE A 29 27.21 5.40 1.46
N THR A 30 28.07 4.74 2.23
CA THR A 30 27.67 3.99 3.41
C THR A 30 28.14 4.73 4.65
N PRO A 31 27.51 4.51 5.82
CA PRO A 31 27.98 5.09 7.08
C PRO A 31 29.46 4.81 7.36
N GLU A 32 29.98 3.67 6.87
CA GLU A 32 31.38 3.27 7.04
C GLU A 32 32.35 4.01 6.12
N THR A 33 31.90 4.44 4.93
CA THR A 33 32.75 5.10 3.92
C THR A 33 32.62 6.63 3.93
N ALA A 34 31.56 7.17 4.51
CA ALA A 34 31.28 8.60 4.55
C ALA A 34 32.36 9.47 5.24
N PRO A 35 32.93 9.07 6.41
CA PRO A 35 33.92 9.91 7.10
C PRO A 35 35.24 10.02 6.32
N VAL A 36 35.70 8.91 5.74
CA VAL A 36 36.95 8.86 4.97
C VAL A 36 36.82 9.70 3.70
N GLN A 37 35.71 9.57 2.99
CA GLN A 37 35.48 10.28 1.73
C GLN A 37 35.29 11.79 1.94
N CYS A 38 34.62 12.20 3.02
CA CYS A 38 34.47 13.62 3.36
C CYS A 38 35.79 14.28 3.78
N SER A 39 36.71 13.54 4.39
CA SER A 39 38.04 14.05 4.73
C SER A 39 38.97 14.22 3.52
N SER A 40 38.81 13.39 2.49
CA SER A 40 39.67 13.40 1.30
C SER A 40 39.22 14.39 0.24
N ASP A 41 37.91 14.48 -0.01
CA ASP A 41 37.31 15.39 -0.98
C ASP A 41 35.88 15.74 -0.52
N PRO A 42 35.72 16.80 0.28
CA PRO A 42 34.43 17.22 0.78
C PRO A 42 33.44 17.50 -0.35
N ASP A 43 33.86 18.20 -1.40
CA ASP A 43 32.99 18.61 -2.51
C ASP A 43 32.41 17.40 -3.24
N ALA A 44 33.26 16.45 -3.63
CA ALA A 44 32.81 15.23 -4.28
C ALA A 44 31.99 14.31 -3.36
N PHE A 45 32.21 14.37 -2.04
CA PHE A 45 31.35 13.69 -1.07
C PHE A 45 29.94 14.31 -1.04
N PHE A 46 29.83 15.62 -0.94
CA PHE A 46 28.53 16.31 -0.89
C PHE A 46 27.72 16.16 -2.16
N ASP A 47 28.37 16.25 -3.32
CA ASP A 47 27.69 16.04 -4.60
C ASP A 47 27.09 14.63 -4.69
N ARG A 48 27.79 13.63 -4.15
CA ARG A 48 27.29 12.26 -4.10
C ARG A 48 26.18 12.07 -3.08
N VAL A 49 26.25 12.71 -1.90
CA VAL A 49 25.15 12.66 -0.92
C VAL A 49 23.88 13.25 -1.52
N ARG A 50 24.00 14.41 -2.15
CA ARG A 50 22.89 15.08 -2.84
C ARG A 50 22.31 14.19 -3.94
N GLN A 51 23.14 13.63 -4.81
CA GLN A 51 22.69 12.75 -5.89
C GLN A 51 21.96 11.50 -5.37
N GLN A 52 22.42 10.91 -4.27
CA GLN A 52 21.75 9.76 -3.65
C GLN A 52 20.38 10.15 -3.10
N ALA A 53 20.29 11.23 -2.31
CA ALA A 53 19.02 11.68 -1.75
C ALA A 53 18.03 12.13 -2.84
N GLU A 54 18.49 12.75 -3.93
CA GLU A 54 17.66 13.06 -5.11
C GLU A 54 17.15 11.79 -5.80
N ALA A 55 17.98 10.73 -5.88
CA ALA A 55 17.56 9.44 -6.41
C ALA A 55 16.50 8.77 -5.51
N ASP A 56 16.67 8.83 -4.19
CA ASP A 56 15.71 8.32 -3.21
C ASP A 56 14.38 9.08 -3.32
N LEU A 57 14.41 10.41 -3.39
CA LEU A 57 13.24 11.25 -3.62
C LEU A 57 12.50 10.86 -4.90
N ARG A 58 13.22 10.57 -5.99
CA ARG A 58 12.60 10.12 -7.23
C ARG A 58 11.83 8.81 -7.01
N ILE A 59 12.43 7.84 -6.32
CA ILE A 59 11.80 6.55 -6.01
C ILE A 59 10.56 6.75 -5.12
N MET A 60 10.65 7.58 -4.07
CA MET A 60 9.50 7.88 -3.21
C MET A 60 8.36 8.56 -3.99
N ASN A 61 8.68 9.50 -4.87
CA ASN A 61 7.70 10.15 -5.72
C ASN A 61 7.03 9.17 -6.71
N GLU A 62 7.81 8.27 -7.31
CA GLU A 62 7.30 7.20 -8.17
C GLU A 62 6.36 6.26 -7.39
N ASN A 63 6.76 5.82 -6.19
CA ASN A 63 5.94 4.99 -5.30
C ASN A 63 4.63 5.70 -4.94
N ARG A 64 4.70 6.97 -4.53
CA ARG A 64 3.51 7.80 -4.21
C ARG A 64 2.56 7.90 -5.40
N ASN A 65 3.09 8.10 -6.60
CA ASN A 65 2.27 8.18 -7.81
C ASN A 65 1.65 6.82 -8.18
N SER A 66 2.39 5.72 -8.01
CA SER A 66 1.89 4.36 -8.20
C SER A 66 0.75 4.02 -7.23
N LEU A 67 0.89 4.40 -5.96
CA LEU A 67 -0.16 4.24 -4.95
C LEU A 67 -1.41 5.05 -5.28
N ARG A 68 -1.25 6.30 -5.74
CA ARG A 68 -2.39 7.12 -6.20
C ARG A 68 -3.13 6.48 -7.38
N SER A 69 -2.39 5.92 -8.34
CA SER A 69 -3.00 5.19 -9.46
C SER A 69 -3.75 3.95 -8.96
N SER A 70 -3.14 3.18 -8.05
CA SER A 70 -3.76 2.00 -7.46
C SER A 70 -5.03 2.35 -6.67
N SER A 71 -5.04 3.50 -5.97
CA SER A 71 -6.24 4.01 -5.29
C SER A 71 -7.39 4.22 -6.28
N ALA A 72 -7.13 4.85 -7.42
CA ALA A 72 -8.15 5.08 -8.45
C ALA A 72 -8.69 3.76 -9.02
N ASP A 73 -7.82 2.77 -9.23
CA ASP A 73 -8.23 1.43 -9.68
C ASP A 73 -9.11 0.71 -8.65
N VAL A 74 -8.78 0.82 -7.37
CA VAL A 74 -9.59 0.26 -6.28
C VAL A 74 -10.93 0.97 -6.16
N GLU A 75 -10.98 2.30 -6.28
CA GLU A 75 -12.22 3.09 -6.29
C GLU A 75 -13.13 2.69 -7.47
N ASN A 76 -12.56 2.47 -8.66
CA ASN A 76 -13.32 1.95 -9.81
C ASN A 76 -13.91 0.56 -9.54
N LYS A 77 -13.09 -0.38 -9.02
CA LYS A 77 -13.57 -1.73 -8.66
C LYS A 77 -14.63 -1.68 -7.56
N GLN A 78 -14.53 -0.75 -6.61
CA GLN A 78 -15.54 -0.52 -5.59
C GLN A 78 -16.88 -0.09 -6.22
N SER A 79 -16.84 0.87 -7.16
CA SER A 79 -18.03 1.31 -7.89
C SER A 79 -18.68 0.16 -8.68
N GLU A 80 -17.89 -0.64 -9.38
CA GLU A 80 -18.41 -1.81 -10.11
C GLU A 80 -19.09 -2.85 -9.20
N VAL A 81 -18.52 -3.07 -8.00
CA VAL A 81 -19.14 -3.98 -7.02
C VAL A 81 -20.39 -3.38 -6.40
N GLN A 82 -20.43 -2.06 -6.19
CA GLN A 82 -21.64 -1.37 -5.72
C GLN A 82 -22.79 -1.54 -6.74
N GLU A 83 -22.52 -1.39 -8.04
CA GLU A 83 -23.53 -1.60 -9.07
C GLU A 83 -24.06 -3.05 -9.08
N LYS A 84 -23.16 -4.04 -8.89
CA LYS A 84 -23.54 -5.46 -8.78
C LYS A 84 -24.38 -5.73 -7.54
N LEU A 85 -24.05 -5.09 -6.41
CA LEU A 85 -24.83 -5.17 -5.18
C LEU A 85 -26.23 -4.60 -5.37
N ASP A 86 -26.35 -3.42 -5.98
CA ASP A 86 -27.62 -2.76 -6.25
C ASP A 86 -28.50 -3.63 -7.18
N TYR A 87 -27.90 -4.19 -8.22
CA TYR A 87 -28.57 -5.13 -9.12
C TYR A 87 -29.07 -6.38 -8.39
N ALA A 88 -28.21 -7.04 -7.60
CA ALA A 88 -28.56 -8.25 -6.86
C ALA A 88 -29.66 -7.99 -5.82
N THR A 89 -29.59 -6.86 -5.13
CA THR A 89 -30.58 -6.40 -4.15
C THR A 89 -31.93 -6.17 -4.81
N LYS A 90 -31.94 -5.47 -5.96
CA LYS A 90 -33.17 -5.24 -6.73
C LYS A 90 -33.76 -6.54 -7.24
N ALA A 91 -32.95 -7.43 -7.80
CA ALA A 91 -33.41 -8.74 -8.27
C ALA A 91 -34.02 -9.57 -7.12
N ALA A 92 -33.38 -9.58 -5.95
CA ALA A 92 -33.92 -10.27 -4.77
C ALA A 92 -35.28 -9.68 -4.33
N ALA A 93 -35.44 -8.36 -4.38
CA ALA A 93 -36.70 -7.69 -4.10
C ALA A 93 -37.80 -8.05 -5.12
N ASP A 94 -37.46 -8.16 -6.40
CA ASP A 94 -38.38 -8.60 -7.46
C ASP A 94 -38.85 -10.04 -7.23
N PHE A 95 -37.93 -10.95 -6.85
CA PHE A 95 -38.28 -12.33 -6.46
C PHE A 95 -39.16 -12.37 -5.21
N ARG A 96 -38.89 -11.55 -4.20
CA ARG A 96 -39.72 -11.43 -2.99
C ARG A 96 -41.14 -10.96 -3.32
N LYS A 97 -41.27 -9.93 -4.16
CA LYS A 97 -42.58 -9.45 -4.60
C LYS A 97 -43.35 -10.53 -5.35
N ALA A 98 -42.70 -11.20 -6.29
CA ALA A 98 -43.29 -12.28 -7.06
C ALA A 98 -43.71 -13.47 -6.17
N TRP A 99 -42.95 -13.74 -5.11
CA TRP A 99 -43.29 -14.75 -4.11
C TRP A 99 -44.54 -14.39 -3.31
N GLN A 100 -44.64 -13.14 -2.86
CA GLN A 100 -45.79 -12.63 -2.10
C GLN A 100 -47.07 -12.59 -2.93
N ASP A 101 -46.96 -12.42 -4.25
CA ASP A 101 -48.10 -12.48 -5.17
C ASP A 101 -48.69 -13.90 -5.32
N ASP A 102 -47.96 -14.94 -4.88
CA ASP A 102 -48.32 -16.38 -4.85
C ASP A 102 -48.89 -16.97 -6.16
N ARG A 103 -48.60 -16.34 -7.30
CA ARG A 103 -49.03 -16.79 -8.63
C ARG A 103 -47.85 -17.36 -9.39
N PHE A 104 -47.66 -18.68 -9.26
CA PHE A 104 -46.60 -19.41 -9.96
C PHE A 104 -47.13 -20.10 -11.22
N PRO A 105 -46.31 -20.21 -12.29
CA PRO A 105 -44.94 -19.71 -12.41
C PRO A 105 -44.86 -18.18 -12.56
N VAL A 106 -43.84 -17.57 -11.96
CA VAL A 106 -43.62 -16.11 -12.03
C VAL A 106 -42.70 -15.77 -13.20
N MET A 107 -43.03 -14.70 -13.92
CA MET A 107 -42.22 -14.22 -15.05
C MET A 107 -41.29 -13.11 -14.59
N ILE A 108 -39.99 -13.37 -14.54
CA ILE A 108 -38.96 -12.38 -14.16
C ILE A 108 -37.94 -12.30 -15.30
N HIS A 109 -37.75 -11.10 -15.85
CA HIS A 109 -36.89 -10.85 -17.02
C HIS A 109 -37.14 -11.81 -18.21
N GLY A 110 -38.41 -12.13 -18.49
CA GLY A 110 -38.80 -13.00 -19.60
C GLY A 110 -38.55 -14.49 -19.38
N ARG A 111 -38.19 -14.92 -18.17
CA ARG A 111 -38.08 -16.34 -17.78
C ARG A 111 -39.16 -16.73 -16.78
N ALA A 112 -39.73 -17.91 -16.95
CA ALA A 112 -40.68 -18.50 -16.02
C ALA A 112 -39.92 -19.21 -14.89
N TYR A 113 -40.25 -18.88 -13.64
CA TYR A 113 -39.67 -19.50 -12.45
C TYR A 113 -40.74 -20.24 -11.67
N THR A 114 -40.47 -21.51 -11.32
CA THR A 114 -41.28 -22.26 -10.37
C THR A 114 -40.94 -21.82 -8.94
N ARG A 115 -41.78 -22.23 -7.98
CA ARG A 115 -41.57 -21.89 -6.56
C ARG A 115 -40.19 -22.38 -6.03
N PRO A 116 -39.75 -23.62 -6.29
CA PRO A 116 -38.39 -24.05 -5.96
C PRO A 116 -37.29 -23.24 -6.65
N ASP A 117 -37.51 -22.81 -7.90
CA ASP A 117 -36.52 -22.00 -8.62
C ASP A 117 -36.37 -20.62 -7.99
N VAL A 118 -37.48 -20.00 -7.55
CA VAL A 118 -37.44 -18.71 -6.84
C VAL A 118 -36.70 -18.84 -5.52
N GLU A 119 -36.92 -19.91 -4.74
CA GLU A 119 -36.16 -20.16 -3.50
C GLU A 119 -34.66 -20.29 -3.78
N ALA A 120 -34.29 -21.12 -4.75
CA ALA A 120 -32.88 -21.36 -5.11
C ALA A 120 -32.20 -20.08 -5.60
N GLN A 121 -32.89 -19.31 -6.46
CA GLN A 121 -32.34 -18.10 -7.04
C GLN A 121 -32.21 -16.98 -6.01
N THR A 122 -33.18 -16.86 -5.10
CA THR A 122 -33.09 -15.94 -3.96
C THR A 122 -31.92 -16.32 -3.05
N SER A 123 -31.74 -17.61 -2.75
CA SER A 123 -30.61 -18.07 -1.95
C SER A 123 -29.27 -17.69 -2.57
N SER A 124 -29.15 -17.84 -3.89
CA SER A 124 -27.96 -17.43 -4.66
C SER A 124 -27.74 -15.91 -4.63
N LEU A 125 -28.81 -15.13 -4.80
CA LEU A 125 -28.73 -13.67 -4.75
C LEU A 125 -28.35 -13.14 -3.36
N LEU A 126 -28.89 -13.73 -2.29
CA LEU A 126 -28.50 -13.36 -0.93
C LEU A 126 -27.03 -13.67 -0.65
N ALA A 127 -26.53 -14.80 -1.15
CA ALA A 127 -25.10 -15.12 -1.05
C ALA A 127 -24.26 -14.06 -1.78
N GLN A 128 -24.65 -13.69 -3.00
CA GLN A 128 -23.97 -12.65 -3.76
C GLN A 128 -24.01 -11.29 -3.05
N ILE A 129 -25.14 -10.90 -2.46
CA ILE A 129 -25.29 -9.67 -1.68
C ILE A 129 -24.31 -9.65 -0.50
N ASP A 130 -24.22 -10.75 0.26
CA ASP A 130 -23.26 -10.85 1.37
C ASP A 130 -21.82 -10.71 0.86
N GLY A 131 -21.47 -11.43 -0.21
CA GLY A 131 -20.13 -11.38 -0.81
C GLY A 131 -19.76 -9.99 -1.34
N TYR A 132 -20.69 -9.29 -1.99
CA TYR A 132 -20.47 -7.92 -2.45
C TYR A 132 -20.35 -6.94 -1.28
N THR A 133 -21.15 -7.11 -0.23
CA THR A 133 -21.07 -6.28 0.99
C THR A 133 -19.70 -6.42 1.66
N GLU A 134 -19.21 -7.65 1.78
CA GLU A 134 -17.87 -7.91 2.33
C GLU A 134 -16.77 -7.34 1.43
N ALA A 135 -16.87 -7.52 0.12
CA ALA A 135 -15.93 -6.96 -0.84
C ALA A 135 -15.87 -5.42 -0.76
N LEU A 136 -17.02 -4.73 -0.64
CA LEU A 136 -17.07 -3.28 -0.47
C LEU A 136 -16.38 -2.82 0.82
N ALA A 137 -16.59 -3.54 1.93
CA ALA A 137 -15.92 -3.25 3.18
C ALA A 137 -14.39 -3.43 3.06
N LYS A 138 -13.94 -4.44 2.31
CA LYS A 138 -12.51 -4.65 2.02
C LYS A 138 -11.94 -3.52 1.17
N TYR A 139 -12.61 -3.12 0.09
CA TYR A 139 -12.17 -2.00 -0.75
C TYR A 139 -12.07 -0.71 0.04
N ALA A 140 -13.05 -0.39 0.89
CA ALA A 140 -13.02 0.80 1.72
C ALA A 140 -11.80 0.84 2.64
N ARG A 141 -11.46 -0.30 3.28
CA ARG A 141 -10.24 -0.41 4.11
C ARG A 141 -8.97 -0.22 3.27
N THR A 142 -8.88 -0.89 2.13
CA THR A 142 -7.71 -0.76 1.24
C THR A 142 -7.53 0.68 0.74
N ILE A 143 -8.59 1.41 0.45
CA ILE A 143 -8.52 2.84 0.08
C ILE A 143 -7.98 3.68 1.24
N THR A 144 -8.46 3.45 2.47
CA THR A 144 -7.92 4.12 3.67
C THR A 144 -6.44 3.83 3.85
N ASP A 145 -6.04 2.55 3.81
CA ASP A 145 -4.64 2.14 3.95
C ASP A 145 -3.75 2.81 2.90
N ILE A 146 -4.20 2.88 1.63
CA ILE A 146 -3.45 3.55 0.57
C ILE A 146 -3.30 5.04 0.85
N ARG A 147 -4.37 5.71 1.32
CA ARG A 147 -4.33 7.14 1.64
C ARG A 147 -3.36 7.45 2.77
N GLU A 148 -3.37 6.65 3.83
CA GLU A 148 -2.42 6.77 4.94
C GLU A 148 -0.97 6.63 4.44
N HIS A 149 -0.65 5.61 3.64
CA HIS A 149 0.69 5.45 3.07
C HIS A 149 1.10 6.61 2.13
N VAL A 150 0.15 7.20 1.40
CA VAL A 150 0.42 8.37 0.54
C VAL A 150 0.73 9.61 1.40
N GLU A 151 0.04 9.80 2.52
CA GLU A 151 0.30 10.88 3.48
C GLU A 151 1.67 10.71 4.16
N ASP A 152 2.00 9.49 4.57
CA ASP A 152 3.30 9.15 5.15
C ASP A 152 4.45 9.43 4.17
N LEU A 153 4.33 8.94 2.93
CA LEU A 153 5.31 9.21 1.87
C LEU A 153 5.42 10.70 1.55
N THR A 154 4.32 11.44 1.61
CA THR A 154 4.35 12.89 1.37
C THR A 154 5.11 13.60 2.47
N SER A 155 4.92 13.21 3.73
CA SER A 155 5.65 13.76 4.88
C SER A 155 7.13 13.46 4.76
N GLN A 156 7.50 12.20 4.47
CA GLN A 156 8.89 11.77 4.31
C GLN A 156 9.60 12.48 3.15
N ILE A 157 8.91 12.73 2.03
CA ILE A 157 9.45 13.52 0.93
C ILE A 157 9.77 14.95 1.39
N VAL A 158 8.86 15.60 2.14
CA VAL A 158 9.07 16.96 2.66
C VAL A 158 10.23 17.01 3.66
N ASP A 159 10.33 16.00 4.53
CA ASP A 159 11.43 15.89 5.50
C ASP A 159 12.78 15.71 4.78
N THR A 160 12.83 14.82 3.78
CA THR A 160 14.01 14.60 2.93
C THR A 160 14.44 15.86 2.17
N GLU A 161 13.49 16.60 1.59
CA GLU A 161 13.76 17.87 0.91
C GLU A 161 14.30 18.93 1.88
N THR A 162 13.77 18.96 3.10
CA THR A 162 14.22 19.86 4.17
C THR A 162 15.64 19.52 4.62
N ASP A 163 15.92 18.24 4.82
CA ASP A 163 17.25 17.76 5.22
C ASP A 163 18.29 18.01 4.13
N LEU A 164 17.93 17.86 2.85
CA LEU A 164 18.77 18.26 1.72
C LEU A 164 19.13 19.76 1.76
N GLY A 165 18.17 20.64 2.03
CA GLY A 165 18.43 22.07 2.19
C GLY A 165 19.30 22.40 3.40
N LEU A 166 19.12 21.66 4.50
CA LEU A 166 19.94 21.80 5.69
C LEU A 166 21.38 21.29 5.45
N LEU A 167 21.53 20.20 4.69
CA LEU A 167 22.81 19.61 4.33
C LEU A 167 23.69 20.63 3.58
N GLU A 168 23.11 21.40 2.65
CA GLU A 168 23.81 22.45 1.91
C GLU A 168 24.32 23.57 2.85
N SER A 169 23.51 23.94 3.84
CA SER A 169 23.88 24.92 4.85
C SER A 169 25.01 24.39 5.75
N ARG A 170 24.90 23.14 6.23
CA ARG A 170 25.92 22.49 7.08
C ARG A 170 27.24 22.27 6.33
N CYS A 171 27.17 21.90 5.05
CA CYS A 171 28.31 21.82 4.14
C CYS A 171 29.06 23.16 4.07
N SER A 172 28.32 24.26 3.88
CA SER A 172 28.90 25.61 3.82
C SER A 172 29.60 25.99 5.13
N VAL A 173 29.00 25.65 6.28
CA VAL A 173 29.61 25.87 7.61
C VAL A 173 30.86 25.01 7.80
N TYR A 174 30.83 23.74 7.41
CA TYR A 174 31.99 22.86 7.49
C TYR A 174 33.14 23.38 6.63
N LYS A 175 32.87 23.80 5.38
CA LYS A 175 33.89 24.40 4.49
C LYS A 175 34.53 25.65 5.10
N ALA A 176 33.72 26.49 5.77
CA ALA A 176 34.19 27.72 6.39
C ALA A 176 34.99 27.49 7.68
N THR A 177 34.64 26.47 8.46
CA THR A 177 35.20 26.26 9.81
C THR A 177 36.24 25.15 9.88
N GLN A 178 36.17 24.17 8.97
CA GLN A 178 36.92 22.91 9.01
C GLN A 178 36.91 22.24 10.40
N SER A 179 35.83 22.44 11.16
CA SER A 179 35.72 21.91 12.52
C SER A 179 35.28 20.45 12.53
N GLU A 180 35.92 19.65 13.37
CA GLU A 180 35.55 18.25 13.64
C GLU A 180 34.12 18.12 14.19
N SER A 181 33.66 19.11 14.97
CA SER A 181 32.28 19.16 15.45
C SER A 181 31.28 19.33 14.29
N ALA A 182 31.61 20.19 13.32
CA ALA A 182 30.77 20.44 12.15
C ALA A 182 30.73 19.22 11.21
N ALA A 183 31.85 18.49 11.11
CA ALA A 183 31.90 17.22 10.38
C ALA A 183 31.03 16.15 11.04
N THR A 184 31.06 16.04 12.37
CA THR A 184 30.27 15.05 13.13
C THR A 184 28.77 15.32 13.01
N ASP A 185 28.35 16.58 13.18
CA ASP A 185 26.95 17.00 13.05
C ASP A 185 26.42 16.77 11.63
N LEU A 186 27.28 16.94 10.63
CA LEU A 186 26.94 16.69 9.25
C LEU A 186 26.78 15.19 8.97
N MET A 187 27.71 14.35 9.41
CA MET A 187 27.65 12.90 9.21
C MET A 187 26.40 12.31 9.85
N ALA A 188 26.04 12.76 11.05
CA ALA A 188 24.82 12.33 11.72
C ALA A 188 23.56 12.61 10.88
N VAL A 189 23.50 13.74 10.17
CA VAL A 189 22.37 14.05 9.27
C VAL A 189 22.38 13.16 8.04
N VAL A 190 23.53 12.95 7.42
CA VAL A 190 23.65 12.06 6.26
C VAL A 190 23.21 10.64 6.60
N ASP A 191 23.66 10.11 7.74
CA ASP A 191 23.30 8.78 8.19
C ASP A 191 21.81 8.66 8.51
N SER A 192 21.23 9.66 9.19
CA SER A 192 19.79 9.71 9.47
C SER A 192 18.98 9.72 8.19
N LEU A 193 19.33 10.60 7.25
CA LEU A 193 18.68 10.76 5.95
C LEU A 193 18.65 9.44 5.17
N PHE A 194 19.79 8.77 5.05
CA PHE A 194 19.86 7.52 4.29
C PHE A 194 19.19 6.35 5.02
N ALA A 195 19.26 6.29 6.35
CA ALA A 195 18.57 5.26 7.11
C ALA A 195 17.05 5.39 6.96
N GLU A 196 16.54 6.62 7.05
CA GLU A 196 15.11 6.92 6.89
C GLU A 196 14.66 6.63 5.45
N ASN A 197 15.37 7.14 4.45
CA ASN A 197 15.05 6.88 3.04
C ASN A 197 15.05 5.39 2.70
N ALA A 198 16.05 4.65 3.16
CA ALA A 198 16.14 3.21 2.93
C ALA A 198 14.98 2.46 3.60
N SER A 199 14.60 2.86 4.82
CA SER A 199 13.44 2.31 5.52
C SER A 199 12.16 2.53 4.71
N VAL A 200 11.94 3.74 4.23
CA VAL A 200 10.75 4.09 3.43
C VAL A 200 10.69 3.33 2.12
N ILE A 201 11.80 3.32 1.37
CA ILE A 201 11.87 2.67 0.07
C ILE A 201 11.68 1.15 0.20
N SER A 202 12.24 0.53 1.26
CA SER A 202 12.08 -0.91 1.50
C SER A 202 10.73 -1.28 2.11
N ALA A 203 10.08 -0.37 2.83
CA ALA A 203 8.75 -0.56 3.39
C ALA A 203 7.63 -0.44 2.35
N SER A 204 7.87 0.23 1.20
CA SER A 204 6.88 0.45 0.15
C SER A 204 6.17 -0.85 -0.27
N PRO A 205 4.92 -1.06 0.15
CA PRO A 205 4.15 -2.20 -0.25
C PRO A 205 3.52 -1.85 -1.59
N ILE A 206 4.29 -1.90 -2.68
CA ILE A 206 3.69 -1.96 -4.02
C ILE A 206 3.10 -3.36 -4.18
N ARG A 207 2.07 -3.67 -3.39
CA ARG A 207 1.24 -4.84 -3.62
C ARG A 207 0.34 -4.50 -4.78
N SER A 208 0.36 -5.34 -5.81
CA SER A 208 -0.59 -5.16 -6.91
C SER A 208 -2.01 -5.21 -6.36
N VAL A 209 -2.94 -4.48 -6.99
CA VAL A 209 -4.37 -4.54 -6.62
C VAL A 209 -4.84 -6.00 -6.57
N ASP A 210 -4.36 -6.85 -7.46
CA ASP A 210 -4.70 -8.28 -7.47
C ASP A 210 -4.14 -9.06 -6.28
N GLU A 211 -3.00 -8.66 -5.73
CA GLU A 211 -2.39 -9.25 -4.54
C GLU A 211 -3.10 -8.80 -3.25
N MET A 212 -3.56 -7.56 -3.19
CA MET A 212 -4.46 -7.09 -2.12
C MET A 212 -5.83 -7.78 -2.16
N MET A 213 -6.23 -8.28 -3.34
CA MET A 213 -7.57 -8.83 -3.59
C MET A 213 -7.67 -10.35 -3.56
N ARG A 214 -6.56 -11.09 -3.38
CA ARG A 214 -6.49 -12.55 -3.56
C ARG A 214 -7.41 -13.42 -2.66
N ASP A 215 -8.06 -12.83 -1.65
CA ASP A 215 -8.94 -13.54 -0.69
C ASP A 215 -10.45 -13.46 -0.98
N THR A 216 -10.91 -12.78 -2.05
CA THR A 216 -12.36 -12.45 -2.17
C THR A 216 -13.25 -13.50 -2.86
N THR A 217 -12.77 -14.70 -3.18
CA THR A 217 -13.48 -15.58 -4.15
C THR A 217 -14.19 -16.81 -3.59
N SER A 218 -14.41 -16.92 -2.27
CA SER A 218 -15.20 -18.03 -1.72
C SER A 218 -16.42 -17.54 -0.95
N VAL A 219 -17.56 -17.46 -1.64
CA VAL A 219 -18.86 -17.20 -1.00
C VAL A 219 -19.59 -18.54 -0.84
N ALA A 220 -19.82 -18.96 0.39
CA ALA A 220 -20.61 -20.15 0.70
C ALA A 220 -22.10 -19.91 0.38
N PRO A 221 -22.84 -20.91 -0.10
CA PRO A 221 -24.26 -20.76 -0.37
C PRO A 221 -25.04 -20.46 0.92
N VAL A 222 -25.97 -19.50 0.85
CA VAL A 222 -26.88 -19.19 1.95
C VAL A 222 -27.82 -20.38 2.21
N SER A 223 -28.22 -20.60 3.46
CA SER A 223 -29.14 -21.67 3.82
C SER A 223 -30.53 -21.41 3.24
N ARG A 224 -31.21 -22.48 2.80
CA ARG A 224 -32.59 -22.43 2.28
C ARG A 224 -33.56 -21.75 3.26
N SER A 225 -33.36 -21.93 4.56
CA SER A 225 -34.19 -21.28 5.60
C SER A 225 -34.12 -19.76 5.52
N ARG A 226 -32.92 -19.19 5.33
CA ARG A 226 -32.75 -17.73 5.21
C ARG A 226 -33.37 -17.19 3.92
N ALA A 227 -33.28 -17.94 2.82
CA ALA A 227 -33.94 -17.56 1.57
C ALA A 227 -35.47 -17.51 1.73
N VAL A 228 -36.07 -18.50 2.38
CA VAL A 228 -37.52 -18.55 2.62
C VAL A 228 -37.97 -17.44 3.57
N SER A 229 -37.25 -17.17 4.67
CA SER A 229 -37.57 -16.06 5.58
C SER A 229 -37.50 -14.71 4.87
N PHE A 230 -36.46 -14.47 4.05
CA PHE A 230 -36.36 -13.26 3.26
C PHE A 230 -37.54 -13.07 2.29
N LEU A 231 -37.99 -14.15 1.64
CA LEU A 231 -39.13 -14.15 0.72
C LEU A 231 -40.47 -13.94 1.44
N ALA A 232 -40.65 -14.55 2.62
CA ALA A 232 -41.80 -14.35 3.48
C ALA A 232 -41.85 -12.92 4.05
N GLY A 233 -40.69 -12.30 4.17
CA GLY A 233 -40.51 -10.94 4.59
C GLY A 233 -40.25 -10.73 6.06
N GLU A 234 -39.75 -11.78 6.70
CA GLU A 234 -39.21 -11.82 8.06
C GLU A 234 -37.82 -11.18 8.16
#